data_AF-A0A950JNJ4-F1
#
_entry.id   AF-A0A950JNJ4-F1
#
_cell.length_a   1.000
_cell.length_b   1.000
_cell.length_c   1.000
_cell.angle_alpha   90.00
_cell.angle_beta   90.00
_cell.angle_gamma   90.00
#
_symmetry.space_group_name_H-M   'P 1'
#
loop_
_entity.id
_entity.type
_entity.pdbx_description
1 polymer ?
#
loop_
_entity_poly.entity_id
_entity_poly.type
_entity_poly.pdbx_seq_one_letter_code
_entity_poly.pdbx_strand_id
1 'polypeptide(L)'
;LVRVMRDLGFDFYWHDKYCENIFAKHFVANGETRFELLTAFEVFEHLADPLSEIKSMLAFSNNLLFSTLLVPSEAQKASDWWYFAPEHGQHVAFYTVDALQVIAKVFNLHLSTDGVGMHLLSQKPVSNRLFRFFAHETRQSKLARRFLRTRMRKRSLLLDDFHAVSGHRI
;
A
#
# COMPACT_ATOMS: atom_id res chain seq x y z
N LEU A 1 1.04 -9.77 -5.18
CA LEU A 1 1.60 -9.34 -3.87
C LEU A 1 1.37 -10.36 -2.74
N VAL A 2 0.13 -10.72 -2.41
CA VAL A 2 -0.18 -11.59 -1.25
C VAL A 2 0.64 -12.88 -1.19
N ARG A 3 0.71 -13.63 -2.30
CA ARG A 3 1.51 -14.88 -2.35
C ARG A 3 2.96 -14.66 -1.91
N VAL A 4 3.62 -13.68 -2.50
CA VAL A 4 5.00 -13.31 -2.16
C VAL A 4 5.15 -12.94 -0.68
N MET A 5 4.20 -12.18 -0.13
CA MET A 5 4.26 -11.77 1.28
C MET A 5 4.06 -12.93 2.25
N ARG A 6 3.17 -13.88 1.92
CA ARG A 6 2.97 -15.12 2.69
C ARG A 6 4.17 -16.05 2.63
N ASP A 7 4.80 -16.15 1.46
CA ASP A 7 6.04 -16.91 1.30
C ASP A 7 7.20 -16.31 2.13
N LEU A 8 7.18 -14.99 2.34
CA LEU A 8 8.09 -14.28 3.26
C LEU A 8 7.69 -14.39 4.75
N GLY A 9 6.56 -15.06 5.06
CA GLY A 9 6.09 -15.33 6.41
C GLY A 9 5.13 -14.29 6.98
N PHE A 10 4.62 -13.36 6.16
CA PHE A 10 3.60 -12.40 6.60
C PHE A 10 2.20 -12.90 6.25
N ASP A 11 1.28 -12.88 7.22
CA ASP A 11 -0.09 -13.34 7.05
C ASP A 11 -0.93 -12.32 6.26
N PHE A 12 -0.68 -12.25 4.96
CA PHE A 12 -1.34 -11.33 4.04
C PHE A 12 -2.62 -11.93 3.44
N TYR A 13 -3.59 -11.07 3.21
CA TYR A 13 -4.85 -11.34 2.54
C TYR A 13 -5.07 -10.30 1.45
N TRP A 14 -5.86 -10.63 0.42
CA TRP A 14 -6.19 -9.70 -0.66
C TRP A 14 -7.67 -9.36 -0.66
N HIS A 15 -7.99 -8.22 -1.26
CA HIS A 15 -9.34 -7.79 -1.57
C HIS A 15 -9.29 -6.97 -2.85
N ASP A 16 -10.13 -7.31 -3.84
CA ASP A 16 -10.36 -6.54 -5.05
C ASP A 16 -11.84 -6.69 -5.40
N LYS A 17 -12.52 -5.58 -5.69
CA LYS A 17 -13.96 -5.55 -5.99
C LYS A 17 -14.28 -6.04 -7.40
N TYR A 18 -13.30 -5.98 -8.31
CA TYR A 18 -13.50 -6.12 -9.74
C TYR A 18 -12.82 -7.37 -10.31
N CYS A 19 -11.75 -7.85 -9.68
CA CYS A 19 -10.95 -8.94 -10.20
C CYS A 19 -10.83 -10.13 -9.24
N GLU A 20 -10.98 -11.35 -9.76
CA GLU A 20 -10.70 -12.56 -9.00
C GLU A 20 -9.19 -12.85 -8.95
N ASN A 21 -8.65 -13.08 -7.76
CA ASN A 21 -7.24 -13.47 -7.61
C ASN A 21 -7.05 -14.98 -7.73
N ILE A 22 -6.55 -15.42 -8.88
CA ILE A 22 -6.32 -16.84 -9.14
C ILE A 22 -5.14 -17.46 -8.34
N PHE A 23 -4.24 -16.65 -7.80
CA PHE A 23 -3.02 -17.11 -7.10
C PHE A 23 -3.15 -17.15 -5.57
N ALA A 24 -4.18 -16.49 -5.01
CA ALA A 24 -4.40 -16.42 -3.57
C ALA A 24 -5.89 -16.58 -3.20
N LYS A 25 -6.61 -17.42 -3.95
CA LYS A 25 -8.06 -17.65 -3.82
C LYS A 25 -8.55 -17.90 -2.39
N HIS A 26 -7.73 -18.56 -1.56
CA HIS A 26 -8.09 -18.94 -0.18
C HIS A 26 -7.79 -17.86 0.87
N PHE A 27 -7.19 -16.72 0.47
CA PHE A 27 -6.72 -15.67 1.39
C PHE A 27 -7.41 -14.34 1.12
N VAL A 28 -8.75 -14.35 1.15
CA VAL A 28 -9.58 -13.17 0.91
C VAL A 28 -9.86 -12.44 2.22
N ALA A 29 -9.70 -11.13 2.23
CA ALA A 29 -10.17 -10.29 3.32
C ALA A 29 -11.68 -10.04 3.17
N ASN A 30 -12.47 -10.59 4.10
CA ASN A 30 -13.94 -10.56 4.10
C ASN A 30 -14.55 -9.44 4.98
N GLY A 31 -13.72 -8.64 5.63
CA GLY A 31 -14.15 -7.52 6.49
C GLY A 31 -14.46 -7.92 7.94
N GLU A 32 -14.41 -9.20 8.28
CA GLU A 32 -14.59 -9.68 9.66
C GLU A 32 -13.34 -9.47 10.51
N THR A 33 -12.17 -9.47 9.86
CA THR A 33 -10.87 -9.29 10.51
C THR A 33 -10.33 -7.89 10.28
N ARG A 34 -9.89 -7.24 11.37
CA ARG A 34 -9.09 -6.01 11.34
C ARG A 34 -7.61 -6.36 11.14
N PHE A 35 -6.97 -5.73 10.16
CA PHE A 35 -5.56 -5.91 9.83
C PHE A 35 -4.68 -4.80 10.43
N GLU A 36 -3.42 -5.14 10.72
CA GLU A 36 -2.43 -4.18 11.22
C GLU A 36 -2.08 -3.10 10.18
N LEU A 37 -2.02 -3.49 8.90
CA LEU A 37 -1.67 -2.62 7.78
C LEU A 37 -2.44 -3.05 6.53
N LEU A 38 -3.03 -2.08 5.84
CA LEU A 38 -3.51 -2.25 4.47
C LEU A 38 -2.47 -1.68 3.49
N THR A 39 -2.25 -2.39 2.38
CA THR A 39 -1.39 -1.92 1.28
C THR A 39 -2.18 -1.72 -0.01
N ALA A 40 -2.05 -0.57 -0.66
CA ALA A 40 -2.71 -0.26 -1.94
C ALA A 40 -1.71 0.37 -2.92
N PHE A 41 -1.18 -0.41 -3.87
CA PHE A 41 -0.18 0.06 -4.83
C PHE A 41 -0.81 0.20 -6.22
N GLU A 42 -0.62 1.36 -6.87
CA GLU A 42 -1.23 1.72 -8.15
C GLU A 42 -2.77 1.59 -8.12
N VAL A 43 -3.39 2.24 -7.13
CA VAL A 43 -4.84 2.18 -6.88
C VAL A 43 -5.43 3.59 -6.79
N PHE A 44 -4.74 4.49 -6.09
CA PHE A 44 -5.27 5.80 -5.69
C PHE A 44 -5.56 6.72 -6.87
N GLU A 45 -4.77 6.62 -7.93
CA GLU A 45 -4.92 7.34 -9.20
C GLU A 45 -6.17 6.92 -9.99
N HIS A 46 -6.73 5.76 -9.67
CA HIS A 46 -7.93 5.21 -10.33
C HIS A 46 -9.22 5.46 -9.55
N LEU A 47 -9.16 6.11 -8.38
CA LEU A 47 -10.33 6.33 -7.52
C LEU A 47 -11.14 7.54 -7.98
N ALA A 48 -12.32 7.30 -8.56
CA ALA A 48 -13.23 8.38 -8.94
C ALA A 48 -13.83 9.14 -7.73
N ASP A 49 -14.04 8.44 -6.61
CA ASP A 49 -14.40 9.02 -5.30
C ASP A 49 -13.41 8.54 -4.22
N PRO A 50 -12.26 9.22 -4.09
CA PRO A 50 -11.21 8.80 -3.16
C PRO A 50 -11.67 8.74 -1.70
N LEU A 51 -12.56 9.64 -1.25
CA LEU A 51 -12.96 9.69 0.16
C LEU A 51 -13.84 8.49 0.51
N SER A 52 -14.80 8.14 -0.35
CA SER A 52 -15.65 6.95 -0.13
C SER A 52 -14.84 5.66 -0.16
N GLU A 53 -13.91 5.55 -1.11
CA GLU A 53 -13.05 4.38 -1.27
C GLU A 53 -12.07 4.23 -0.10
N ILE A 54 -11.41 5.31 0.32
CA ILE A 54 -10.53 5.30 1.50
C ILE A 54 -11.31 4.96 2.76
N LYS A 55 -12.54 5.48 2.94
CA LYS A 55 -13.39 5.11 4.08
C LYS A 55 -13.65 3.60 4.12
N SER A 56 -13.89 3.00 2.95
CA SER A 56 -14.09 1.55 2.81
C SER A 56 -12.81 0.77 3.13
N MET A 57 -11.65 1.23 2.65
CA MET A 57 -10.35 0.65 2.99
C MET A 57 -10.07 0.71 4.50
N LEU A 58 -10.42 1.83 5.15
CA LEU A 58 -10.20 2.04 6.58
C LEU A 58 -11.08 1.16 7.48
N ALA A 59 -12.10 0.48 6.92
CA ALA A 59 -12.83 -0.57 7.63
C ALA A 59 -11.92 -1.78 7.93
N PHE A 60 -10.98 -2.08 7.04
CA PHE A 60 -10.05 -3.21 7.19
C PHE A 60 -8.85 -2.89 8.08
N SER A 61 -8.31 -1.67 8.02
CA SER A 61 -7.15 -1.26 8.83
C SER A 61 -7.16 0.23 9.08
N ASN A 62 -6.63 0.67 10.22
CA ASN A 62 -6.42 2.10 10.48
C ASN A 62 -5.03 2.58 10.03
N ASN A 63 -4.23 1.71 9.42
CA ASN A 63 -2.97 2.07 8.79
C ASN A 63 -3.02 1.66 7.31
N LEU A 64 -2.78 2.61 6.43
CA LEU A 64 -2.89 2.47 4.98
C LEU A 64 -1.60 2.95 4.33
N LEU A 65 -0.77 2.00 3.88
CA LEU A 65 0.40 2.26 3.05
C LEU A 65 -0.01 2.18 1.59
N PHE A 66 0.25 3.21 0.80
CA PHE A 66 -0.18 3.25 -0.59
C PHE A 66 0.83 3.92 -1.49
N SER A 67 0.73 3.64 -2.79
CA SER A 67 1.45 4.37 -3.83
C SER A 67 0.51 5.18 -4.72
N THR A 68 0.98 6.39 -5.06
CA THR A 68 0.49 7.23 -6.15
C THR A 68 1.47 8.39 -6.33
N LEU A 69 1.72 8.79 -7.57
CA LEU A 69 2.64 9.90 -7.82
C LEU A 69 2.02 11.23 -7.43
N LEU A 70 2.80 12.05 -6.73
CA LEU A 70 2.41 13.42 -6.41
C LEU A 70 2.52 14.30 -7.66
N VAL A 71 1.60 15.26 -7.77
CA VAL A 71 1.69 16.32 -8.77
C VAL A 71 3.00 17.08 -8.58
N PRO A 72 3.88 17.15 -9.60
CA PRO A 72 5.15 17.87 -9.51
C PRO A 72 4.92 19.36 -9.28
N SER A 73 5.73 19.99 -8.42
CA SER A 73 5.63 21.43 -8.14
C SER A 73 5.87 22.31 -9.38
N GLU A 74 6.67 21.79 -10.32
CA GLU A 74 7.09 22.45 -11.55
C GLU A 74 6.11 22.27 -12.72
N ALA A 75 5.10 21.40 -12.58
CA ALA A 75 4.10 21.19 -13.63
C ALA A 75 3.23 22.45 -13.76
N GLN A 76 3.35 23.16 -14.89
CA GLN A 76 2.54 24.35 -15.16
C GLN A 76 1.21 23.99 -15.81
N LYS A 77 1.20 22.91 -16.59
CA LYS A 77 0.02 22.34 -17.23
C LYS A 77 -0.04 20.85 -16.97
N ALA A 78 -1.24 20.32 -17.02
CA ALA A 78 -1.47 18.89 -16.85
C ALA A 78 -0.73 18.06 -17.91
N SER A 79 -0.61 18.57 -19.15
CA SER A 79 0.15 17.94 -20.24
C SER A 79 1.66 17.82 -19.99
N ASP A 80 2.21 18.55 -19.02
CA ASP A 80 3.65 18.53 -18.75
C ASP A 80 4.06 17.31 -17.91
N TRP A 81 3.08 16.53 -17.45
CA TRP A 81 3.28 15.41 -16.56
C TRP A 81 2.68 14.14 -17.15
N TRP A 82 3.55 13.19 -17.52
CA TRP A 82 3.17 11.91 -18.15
C TRP A 82 2.14 11.08 -17.36
N TYR A 83 2.05 11.29 -16.05
CA TYR A 83 1.08 10.60 -15.22
C TYR A 83 -0.35 11.11 -15.45
N PHE A 84 -0.49 12.36 -15.93
CA PHE A 84 -1.73 12.90 -16.47
C PHE A 84 -1.75 12.68 -17.97
N ALA A 85 -2.32 11.55 -18.38
CA ALA A 85 -2.39 11.12 -19.76
C ALA A 85 -3.85 10.83 -20.16
N PRO A 86 -4.62 11.87 -20.51
CA PRO A 86 -6.06 11.79 -20.74
C PRO A 86 -6.45 10.88 -21.91
N GLU A 87 -5.53 10.64 -22.85
CA GLU A 87 -5.74 9.78 -24.02
C GLU A 87 -6.05 8.32 -23.67
N HIS A 88 -5.46 7.78 -22.60
CA HIS A 88 -5.77 6.42 -22.13
C HIS A 88 -6.77 6.41 -20.97
N GLY A 89 -7.02 7.57 -20.34
CA GLY A 89 -8.10 7.76 -19.36
C GLY A 89 -8.03 6.87 -18.12
N GLN A 90 -6.86 6.29 -17.83
CA GLN A 90 -6.71 5.35 -16.71
C GLN A 90 -6.61 6.08 -15.38
N HIS A 91 -5.87 7.20 -15.33
CA HIS A 91 -5.72 8.00 -14.11
C HIS A 91 -6.76 9.11 -14.07
N VAL A 92 -7.60 9.10 -13.03
CA VAL A 92 -8.73 10.02 -12.84
C VAL A 92 -8.59 10.86 -11.57
N ALA A 93 -7.63 10.53 -10.69
CA ALA A 93 -7.35 11.26 -9.47
C ALA A 93 -5.85 11.57 -9.33
N PHE A 94 -5.54 12.77 -8.86
CA PHE A 94 -4.18 13.28 -8.72
C PHE A 94 -4.03 14.03 -7.40
N TYR A 95 -2.89 13.87 -6.75
CA TYR A 95 -2.71 14.31 -5.37
C TYR A 95 -1.50 15.21 -5.22
N THR A 96 -1.66 16.30 -4.47
CA THR A 96 -0.55 17.04 -3.86
C THR A 96 -0.34 16.55 -2.42
N VAL A 97 0.79 16.90 -1.81
CA VAL A 97 0.99 16.65 -0.37
C VAL A 97 -0.14 17.28 0.45
N ASP A 98 -0.58 18.48 0.09
CA ASP A 98 -1.66 19.18 0.79
C ASP A 98 -2.99 18.44 0.66
N ALA A 99 -3.31 17.90 -0.52
CA ALA A 99 -4.50 17.07 -0.71
C ALA A 99 -4.47 15.82 0.17
N LEU A 100 -3.35 15.10 0.21
CA LEU A 100 -3.17 13.95 1.11
C LEU A 100 -3.24 14.36 2.58
N GLN A 101 -2.75 15.53 2.94
CA GLN A 101 -2.80 16.06 4.30
C GLN A 101 -4.23 16.42 4.71
N VAL A 102 -5.06 16.92 3.78
CA VAL A 102 -6.50 17.14 3.98
C VAL A 102 -7.21 15.81 4.17
N ILE A 103 -6.95 14.80 3.32
CA ILE A 103 -7.49 13.45 3.46
C ILE A 103 -7.15 12.87 4.84
N ALA A 104 -5.89 12.98 5.26
CA ALA A 104 -5.46 12.52 6.58
C ALA A 104 -6.26 13.19 7.72
N LYS A 105 -6.51 14.51 7.63
CA LYS A 105 -7.34 15.24 8.59
C LYS A 105 -8.79 14.78 8.61
N VAL A 106 -9.39 14.55 7.43
CA VAL A 106 -10.78 14.05 7.31
C VAL A 106 -10.98 12.74 8.08
N PHE A 107 -9.99 11.86 8.04
CA PHE A 107 -10.03 10.56 8.73
C PHE A 107 -9.37 10.55 10.11
N ASN A 108 -8.92 11.70 10.63
CA ASN A 108 -8.18 11.82 11.89
C ASN A 108 -6.94 10.89 11.95
N LEU A 109 -6.17 10.87 10.86
CA LEU A 109 -4.93 10.12 10.70
C LEU A 109 -3.74 11.06 10.49
N HIS A 110 -2.54 10.51 10.67
CA HIS A 110 -1.28 11.18 10.33
C HIS A 110 -0.83 10.77 8.93
N LEU A 111 -0.34 11.74 8.16
CA LEU A 111 0.32 11.48 6.88
C LEU A 111 1.82 11.33 7.09
N SER A 112 2.40 10.27 6.53
CA SER A 112 3.82 10.19 6.23
C SER A 112 4.05 9.98 4.74
N THR A 113 5.01 10.68 4.16
CA THR A 113 5.26 10.62 2.71
C THR A 113 6.75 10.70 2.41
N ASP A 114 7.18 10.01 1.35
CA ASP A 114 8.53 10.17 0.80
C ASP A 114 8.66 11.47 -0.02
N GLY A 115 7.54 12.06 -0.42
CA GLY A 115 7.45 13.26 -1.26
C GLY A 115 7.49 12.95 -2.75
N VAL A 116 7.33 11.69 -3.15
CA VAL A 116 7.36 11.26 -4.56
C VAL A 116 6.17 10.38 -4.88
N GLY A 117 6.10 9.19 -4.28
CA GLY A 117 5.20 8.14 -4.72
C GLY A 117 4.72 7.20 -3.62
N MET A 118 5.35 7.21 -2.44
CA MET A 118 5.00 6.34 -1.32
C MET A 118 4.45 7.14 -0.16
N HIS A 119 3.32 6.70 0.38
CA HIS A 119 2.57 7.42 1.40
C HIS A 119 1.97 6.47 2.44
N LEU A 120 1.82 6.94 3.67
CA LEU A 120 1.21 6.21 4.77
C LEU A 120 0.22 7.11 5.48
N LEU A 121 -1.03 6.68 5.58
CA LEU A 121 -1.99 7.20 6.55
C LEU A 121 -1.98 6.28 7.77
N SER A 122 -1.74 6.80 8.97
CA SER A 122 -1.65 5.96 10.17
C SER A 122 -2.22 6.62 11.42
N GLN A 123 -2.72 5.81 12.35
CA GLN A 123 -3.21 6.31 13.64
C GLN A 123 -2.12 6.90 14.50
N LYS A 124 -0.91 6.32 14.42
CA LYS A 124 0.27 6.80 15.12
C LYS A 124 1.14 7.57 14.14
N PRO A 125 1.68 8.73 14.52
CA PRO A 125 2.56 9.49 13.65
C PRO A 125 3.84 8.69 13.37
N VAL A 126 4.24 8.64 12.09
CA VAL A 126 5.55 8.16 11.67
C VAL A 126 6.37 9.35 11.18
N SER A 127 7.64 9.40 11.55
CA SER A 127 8.51 10.50 11.11
C SER A 127 8.74 10.44 9.61
N ASN A 128 8.47 11.54 8.89
CA ASN A 128 8.75 11.66 7.46
C ASN A 128 10.21 11.38 7.11
N ARG A 129 11.16 11.73 7.99
CA ARG A 129 12.59 11.45 7.76
C ARG A 129 12.85 9.94 7.78
N LEU A 130 12.29 9.24 8.75
CA LEU A 130 12.42 7.79 8.88
C LEU A 130 11.71 7.08 7.74
N PHE A 131 10.49 7.52 7.42
CA PHE A 131 9.70 6.99 6.33
C PHE A 131 10.44 7.13 5.00
N ARG A 132 10.91 8.35 4.67
CA ARG A 132 11.70 8.63 3.47
C ARG A 132 12.98 7.79 3.40
N PHE A 133 13.69 7.65 4.52
CA PHE A 133 14.90 6.80 4.59
C PHE A 133 14.58 5.35 4.22
N PHE A 134 13.46 4.81 4.69
CA PHE A 134 13.04 3.45 4.38
C PHE A 134 12.27 3.31 3.08
N ALA A 135 11.76 4.38 2.47
CA ALA A 135 11.12 4.36 1.16
C ALA A 135 12.17 4.34 0.03
N HIS A 136 13.20 5.18 0.11
CA HIS A 136 14.23 5.25 -0.94
C HIS A 136 15.34 4.20 -0.81
N GLU A 137 15.87 3.80 -1.95
CA GLU A 137 16.94 2.80 -2.09
C GLU A 137 18.36 3.39 -2.03
N THR A 138 18.70 4.06 -0.93
CA THR A 138 20.09 4.49 -0.69
C THR A 138 20.97 3.31 -0.24
N ARG A 139 22.30 3.42 -0.37
CA ARG A 139 23.24 2.37 0.10
C ARG A 139 23.06 2.08 1.60
N GLN A 140 22.80 3.12 2.39
CA GLN A 140 22.59 3.02 3.83
C GLN A 140 21.23 2.35 4.15
N SER A 141 20.16 2.72 3.45
CA SER A 141 18.85 2.09 3.65
C SER A 141 18.86 0.62 3.22
N LYS A 142 19.60 0.25 2.16
CA LYS A 142 19.79 -1.16 1.77
C LYS A 142 20.47 -1.98 2.88
N LEU A 143 21.51 -1.43 3.51
CA LEU A 143 22.18 -2.07 4.66
C LEU A 143 21.24 -2.21 5.85
N ALA A 144 20.53 -1.14 6.22
CA ALA A 144 19.56 -1.14 7.30
C ALA A 144 18.42 -2.14 7.05
N ARG A 145 17.84 -2.15 5.85
CA ARG A 145 16.81 -3.14 5.44
C ARG A 145 17.35 -4.56 5.48
N ARG A 146 18.60 -4.81 5.05
CA ARG A 146 19.21 -6.14 5.12
C ARG A 146 19.35 -6.62 6.55
N PHE A 147 19.83 -5.75 7.45
CA PHE A 147 19.94 -6.04 8.88
C PHE A 147 18.57 -6.29 9.52
N LEU A 148 17.58 -5.44 9.25
CA LEU A 148 16.21 -5.62 9.72
C LEU A 148 15.61 -6.92 9.19
N ARG A 149 15.80 -7.24 7.90
CA ARG A 149 15.33 -8.49 7.30
C ARG A 149 15.92 -9.72 7.98
N THR A 150 17.20 -9.69 8.36
CA THR A 150 17.79 -10.80 9.11
C THR A 150 17.18 -10.97 10.49
N ARG A 151 16.79 -9.87 11.16
CA ARG A 151 16.18 -9.90 12.49
C ARG A 151 14.68 -10.21 12.47
N MET A 152 13.97 -9.78 11.44
CA MET A 152 12.53 -9.97 11.26
C MET A 152 12.20 -11.16 10.36
N ARG A 153 13.17 -12.04 10.09
CA ARG A 153 12.95 -13.23 9.26
C ARG A 153 11.90 -14.11 9.93
N LYS A 154 10.73 -14.22 9.29
CA LYS A 154 9.66 -15.12 9.70
C LYS A 154 9.82 -16.47 8.99
N ARG A 155 9.25 -17.52 9.58
CA ARG A 155 9.07 -18.79 8.90
C ARG A 155 8.09 -18.56 7.74
N SER A 156 8.41 -19.11 6.57
CA SER A 156 7.52 -19.06 5.40
C SER A 156 6.21 -19.75 5.71
N LEU A 157 5.08 -19.17 5.25
CA LEU A 157 3.76 -19.80 5.36
C LEU A 157 3.47 -20.75 4.19
N LEU A 158 4.40 -20.93 3.24
CA LEU A 158 4.15 -21.70 2.02
C LEU A 158 3.72 -23.15 2.30
N LEU A 159 4.41 -23.85 3.21
CA LEU A 159 4.07 -25.23 3.56
C LEU A 159 2.73 -25.29 4.32
N ASP A 160 2.51 -24.36 5.24
CA ASP A 160 1.29 -24.30 6.03
C ASP A 160 0.07 -24.02 5.12
N ASP A 161 0.23 -23.12 4.14
CA ASP A 161 -0.76 -22.84 3.11
C ASP A 161 -1.01 -24.06 2.20
N PHE A 162 0.04 -24.77 1.78
CA PHE A 162 -0.11 -25.99 0.99
C PHE A 162 -0.90 -27.06 1.74
N HIS A 163 -0.61 -27.27 3.03
CA HIS A 163 -1.35 -28.20 3.88
C HIS A 163 -2.81 -27.79 4.04
N ALA A 164 -3.08 -26.49 4.26
CA ALA A 164 -4.43 -25.97 4.44
C ALA A 164 -5.31 -26.16 3.17
N VAL A 165 -4.71 -26.06 1.99
CA VAL A 165 -5.44 -26.18 0.71
C VAL A 165 -5.55 -27.65 0.24
N SER A 166 -4.50 -28.45 0.41
CA SER A 166 -4.44 -29.82 -0.13
C SER A 166 -4.85 -30.92 0.86
N GLY A 167 -4.85 -30.63 2.16
CA GLY A 167 -5.05 -31.62 3.23
C GLY A 167 -3.91 -32.63 3.41
N HIS A 168 -2.88 -32.60 2.57
CA HIS A 168 -1.75 -33.54 2.62
C HIS A 168 -0.60 -32.94 3.42
N ARG A 169 -0.08 -33.64 4.44
CA ARG A 169 1.19 -33.29 5.12
C ARG A 169 2.39 -33.86 4.34
N ILE A 170 3.43 -33.06 4.19
CA ILE A 170 4.72 -33.41 3.55
C ILE A 170 5.73 -33.58 4.67
#